data_AF-A0A948WRW8-F1
#
_entry.id   AF-A0A948WRW8-F1
#
_cell.length_a   1.000
_cell.length_b   1.000
_cell.length_c   1.000
_cell.angle_alpha   90.00
_cell.angle_beta   90.00
_cell.angle_gamma   90.00
#
_symmetry.space_group_name_H-M   'P 1'
#
loop_
_entity.id
_entity.type
_entity.pdbx_description
1 polymer ?
#
loop_
_entity_poly.entity_id
_entity_poly.type
_entity_poly.pdbx_seq_one_letter_code
_entity_poly.pdbx_strand_id
1 'polypeptide(L)'
;MADAQQTEALVAAFRTDHDRVKREVQKAVVGHEPIIDGILVCLFAGGHALLEGVPGLGKTLLIRSLSQALQLKFGRIQFTPDLMPADVTGTTIVVETPQGRDFQFRKGPLFAQIVLADEINRATPKTQSAMLEAMQERSVTVGGTTYPLDKPFFVMATQNPIEQEGTYPLPEAQLDRFFFKLEVGYSTRADLREILNRTTAGAVDEPQKAIDA
;
A
#
# COMPACT_ATOMS: atom_id res chain seq x y z
N MET A 1 24.10 -4.87 -31.08
CA MET A 1 24.85 -3.71 -30.54
C MET A 1 23.92 -2.56 -30.18
N ALA A 2 23.05 -2.09 -31.08
CA ALA A 2 22.03 -1.05 -30.76
C ALA A 2 21.09 -1.46 -29.61
N ASP A 3 20.65 -2.72 -29.58
CA ASP A 3 19.77 -3.28 -28.54
C ASP A 3 20.41 -3.33 -27.14
N ALA A 4 21.72 -3.65 -27.07
CA ALA A 4 22.47 -3.67 -25.82
C ALA A 4 22.67 -2.25 -25.26
N GLN A 5 22.99 -1.28 -26.13
CA GLN A 5 23.18 0.12 -25.74
C GLN A 5 21.85 0.77 -25.31
N GLN A 6 20.74 0.42 -25.96
CA GLN A 6 19.41 0.85 -25.57
C GLN A 6 19.00 0.26 -24.21
N THR A 7 19.25 -1.02 -23.99
CA THR A 7 18.97 -1.68 -22.71
C THR A 7 19.78 -1.06 -21.58
N GLU A 8 21.07 -0.79 -21.80
CA GLU A 8 21.94 -0.14 -20.81
C GLU A 8 21.45 1.27 -20.44
N ALA A 9 20.98 2.04 -21.42
CA ALA A 9 20.37 3.35 -21.19
C ALA A 9 19.08 3.26 -20.36
N LEU A 10 18.21 2.28 -20.64
CA LEU A 10 16.97 2.06 -19.87
C LEU A 10 17.28 1.65 -18.43
N VAL A 11 18.26 0.78 -18.21
CA VAL A 11 18.69 0.36 -16.87
C VAL A 11 19.28 1.55 -16.09
N ALA A 12 20.08 2.40 -16.75
CA ALA A 12 20.64 3.59 -16.12
C ALA A 12 19.55 4.62 -15.74
N ALA A 13 18.57 4.83 -16.62
CA ALA A 13 17.41 5.67 -16.34
C ALA A 13 16.60 5.14 -15.15
N PHE A 14 16.27 3.85 -15.16
CA PHE A 14 15.55 3.20 -14.06
C PHE A 14 16.27 3.32 -12.71
N ARG A 15 17.60 3.10 -12.68
CA ARG A 15 18.39 3.29 -11.45
C ARG A 15 18.33 4.72 -10.94
N THR A 16 18.40 5.69 -11.85
CA THR A 16 18.31 7.11 -11.50
C THR A 16 16.95 7.44 -10.88
N ASP A 17 15.87 6.92 -11.47
CA ASP A 17 14.50 7.13 -11.00
C ASP A 17 14.24 6.42 -9.66
N HIS A 18 14.69 5.17 -9.54
CA HIS A 18 14.68 4.43 -8.28
C HIS A 18 15.34 5.22 -7.15
N ASP A 19 16.56 5.74 -7.37
CA ASP A 19 17.31 6.47 -6.37
C ASP A 19 16.69 7.84 -6.05
N ARG A 20 15.97 8.45 -6.99
CA ARG A 20 15.18 9.66 -6.72
C ARG A 20 14.01 9.34 -5.81
N VAL A 21 13.22 8.33 -6.13
CA VAL A 21 12.06 7.92 -5.32
C VAL A 21 12.50 7.52 -3.92
N LYS A 22 13.55 6.71 -3.80
CA LYS A 22 14.12 6.29 -2.51
C LYS A 22 14.51 7.49 -1.65
N ARG A 23 15.21 8.47 -2.24
CA ARG A 23 15.60 9.70 -1.52
C ARG A 23 14.41 10.51 -1.05
N GLU A 24 13.37 10.68 -1.86
CA GLU A 24 12.15 11.41 -1.45
C GLU A 24 11.46 10.72 -0.27
N VAL A 25 11.41 9.38 -0.26
CA VAL A 25 10.83 8.62 0.86
C VAL A 25 11.68 8.77 2.13
N GLN A 26 13.01 8.73 2.03
CA GLN A 26 13.94 8.86 3.16
C GLN A 26 13.96 10.26 3.81
N LYS A 27 13.43 11.29 3.14
CA LYS A 27 13.20 12.61 3.76
C LYS A 27 12.16 12.52 4.88
N ALA A 28 11.10 11.76 4.66
CA ALA A 28 10.02 11.60 5.63
C ALA A 28 10.26 10.42 6.60
N VAL A 29 10.84 9.32 6.12
CA VAL A 29 11.05 8.10 6.91
C VAL A 29 12.49 7.99 7.37
N VAL A 30 12.66 7.91 8.68
CA VAL A 30 13.96 7.70 9.32
C VAL A 30 14.20 6.20 9.55
N GLY A 31 15.35 5.70 9.12
CA GLY A 31 15.71 4.29 9.27
C GLY A 31 14.94 3.36 8.31
N HIS A 32 14.93 2.07 8.62
CA HIS A 32 14.21 1.02 7.86
C HIS A 32 14.59 0.92 6.37
N GLU A 33 15.82 1.26 6.00
CA GLU A 33 16.28 1.22 4.61
C GLU A 33 16.03 -0.12 3.90
N PRO A 34 16.26 -1.30 4.52
CA PRO A 34 15.92 -2.58 3.89
C PRO A 34 14.42 -2.75 3.59
N ILE A 35 13.55 -2.14 4.39
CA ILE A 35 12.09 -2.18 4.20
C ILE A 35 11.70 -1.28 3.03
N ILE A 36 12.30 -0.09 2.94
CA ILE A 36 12.10 0.84 1.82
C ILE A 36 12.50 0.14 0.51
N ASP A 37 13.69 -0.47 0.47
CA ASP A 37 14.18 -1.19 -0.70
C ASP A 37 13.26 -2.35 -1.07
N GLY A 38 12.83 -3.16 -0.10
CA GLY A 38 11.88 -4.26 -0.34
C GLY A 38 10.55 -3.80 -0.91
N ILE A 39 10.00 -2.69 -0.41
CA ILE A 39 8.74 -2.12 -0.92
C ILE A 39 8.91 -1.59 -2.34
N LEU A 40 10.00 -0.86 -2.62
CA LEU A 40 10.27 -0.34 -3.97
C LEU A 40 10.42 -1.47 -4.98
N VAL A 41 11.21 -2.52 -4.64
CA VAL A 41 11.33 -3.72 -5.47
C VAL A 41 9.97 -4.36 -5.72
N CYS A 42 9.16 -4.51 -4.67
CA CYS A 42 7.82 -5.11 -4.78
C CYS A 42 6.90 -4.30 -5.70
N LEU A 43 6.90 -2.98 -5.55
CA LEU A 43 6.10 -2.06 -6.38
C LEU A 43 6.52 -2.14 -7.85
N PHE A 44 7.82 -2.03 -8.15
CA PHE A 44 8.31 -2.06 -9.53
C PHE A 44 8.19 -3.45 -10.19
N ALA A 45 8.22 -4.52 -9.40
CA ALA A 45 7.92 -5.88 -9.86
C ALA A 45 6.42 -6.13 -10.06
N GLY A 46 5.55 -5.20 -9.64
CA GLY A 46 4.09 -5.33 -9.73
C GLY A 46 3.50 -6.37 -8.76
N GLY A 47 4.17 -6.59 -7.62
CA GLY A 47 3.73 -7.44 -6.53
C GLY A 47 3.02 -6.67 -5.42
N HIS A 48 2.76 -7.36 -4.31
CA HIS A 48 2.18 -6.80 -3.08
C HIS A 48 3.04 -7.17 -1.87
N ALA A 49 3.09 -6.31 -0.86
CA ALA A 49 3.94 -6.52 0.32
C ALA A 49 3.10 -6.70 1.59
N LEU A 50 3.53 -7.61 2.46
CA LEU A 50 3.02 -7.80 3.81
C LEU A 50 4.08 -7.34 4.81
N LEU A 51 3.76 -6.35 5.64
CA LEU A 51 4.65 -5.81 6.67
C LEU A 51 4.23 -6.32 8.05
N GLU A 52 5.02 -7.24 8.59
CA GLU A 52 4.83 -7.71 9.96
C GLU A 52 5.66 -6.87 10.92
N GLY A 53 5.07 -6.44 12.04
CA GLY A 53 5.81 -5.72 13.08
C GLY A 53 4.90 -4.82 13.91
N VAL A 54 5.44 -4.30 15.00
CA VAL A 54 4.65 -3.58 16.01
C VAL A 54 4.08 -2.24 15.49
N PRO A 55 2.99 -1.75 16.10
CA PRO A 55 2.44 -0.44 15.80
C PRO A 55 3.44 0.69 16.05
N GLY A 56 3.27 1.81 15.36
CA GLY A 56 4.05 3.04 15.63
C GLY A 56 5.43 3.13 14.95
N LEU A 57 5.79 2.19 14.06
CA LEU A 57 7.07 2.20 13.34
C LEU A 57 7.06 3.02 12.03
N GLY A 58 6.15 4.00 11.91
CA GLY A 58 6.10 4.86 10.72
C GLY A 58 5.65 4.18 9.42
N LYS A 59 5.08 2.96 9.45
CA LYS A 59 4.58 2.23 8.26
C LYS A 59 3.57 3.04 7.44
N THR A 60 2.66 3.75 8.11
CA THR A 60 1.68 4.62 7.43
C THR A 60 2.34 5.84 6.78
N LEU A 61 3.38 6.40 7.41
CA LEU A 61 4.14 7.52 6.84
C LEU A 61 4.87 7.05 5.58
N LEU A 62 5.54 5.90 5.64
CA LEU A 62 6.27 5.29 4.53
C LEU A 62 5.45 5.17 3.25
N ILE A 63 4.28 4.54 3.33
CA ILE A 63 3.45 4.33 2.15
C ILE A 63 2.82 5.61 1.62
N ARG A 64 2.47 6.55 2.52
CA ARG A 64 1.96 7.87 2.14
C ARG A 64 3.04 8.68 1.41
N SER A 65 4.26 8.66 1.94
CA SER A 65 5.41 9.32 1.34
C SER A 65 5.74 8.75 -0.03
N LEU A 66 5.67 7.43 -0.18
CA LEU A 66 5.84 6.77 -1.48
C LEU A 66 4.75 7.18 -2.48
N SER A 67 3.49 7.19 -2.04
CA SER A 67 2.36 7.65 -2.87
C SER A 67 2.53 9.09 -3.35
N GLN A 68 3.01 9.97 -2.47
CA GLN A 68 3.27 11.38 -2.79
C GLN A 68 4.43 11.52 -3.78
N ALA A 69 5.54 10.82 -3.53
CA ALA A 69 6.72 10.84 -4.40
C ALA A 69 6.41 10.36 -5.83
N LEU A 70 5.45 9.44 -5.98
CA LEU A 70 5.04 8.87 -7.26
C LEU A 70 3.74 9.49 -7.83
N GLN A 71 3.11 10.42 -7.13
CA GLN A 71 1.79 10.99 -7.48
C GLN A 71 0.69 9.95 -7.75
N LEU A 72 0.71 8.85 -6.99
CA LEU A 72 -0.29 7.80 -7.09
C LEU A 72 -1.51 8.12 -6.24
N LYS A 73 -2.69 7.66 -6.67
CA LYS A 73 -3.89 7.71 -5.83
C LYS A 73 -3.71 6.81 -4.61
N PHE A 74 -3.83 7.39 -3.41
CA PHE A 74 -3.71 6.69 -2.14
C PHE A 74 -5.06 6.20 -1.61
N GLY A 75 -5.12 4.93 -1.23
CA GLY A 75 -6.23 4.32 -0.52
C GLY A 75 -5.78 3.80 0.85
N ARG A 76 -6.65 3.86 1.85
CA ARG A 76 -6.40 3.28 3.17
C ARG A 76 -7.59 2.46 3.61
N ILE A 77 -7.31 1.26 4.09
CA ILE A 77 -8.27 0.36 4.72
C ILE A 77 -7.73 0.06 6.11
N GLN A 78 -8.53 0.34 7.13
CA GLN A 78 -8.29 -0.15 8.47
C GLN A 78 -9.13 -1.39 8.66
N PHE A 79 -8.50 -2.55 8.83
CA PHE A 79 -9.22 -3.78 9.09
C PHE A 79 -9.68 -3.81 10.54
N THR A 80 -10.98 -4.00 10.72
CA THR A 80 -11.66 -4.13 12.00
C THR A 80 -12.58 -5.35 11.97
N PRO A 81 -12.99 -5.89 13.12
CA PRO A 81 -13.83 -7.09 13.17
C PRO A 81 -15.20 -6.93 12.47
N ASP A 82 -15.70 -5.70 12.39
CA ASP A 82 -16.98 -5.31 11.79
C ASP A 82 -16.89 -4.90 10.32
N LEU A 83 -15.68 -4.76 9.77
CA LEU A 83 -15.47 -4.34 8.39
C LEU A 83 -16.07 -5.37 7.41
N MET A 84 -16.94 -4.92 6.50
CA MET A 84 -17.57 -5.77 5.50
C MET A 84 -16.78 -5.77 4.18
N PRO A 85 -16.89 -6.83 3.35
CA PRO A 85 -16.30 -6.85 2.01
C PRO A 85 -16.66 -5.62 1.16
N ALA A 86 -17.91 -5.16 1.25
CA ALA A 86 -18.40 -4.00 0.50
C ALA A 86 -17.73 -2.67 0.93
N ASP A 87 -17.23 -2.56 2.16
CA ASP A 87 -16.49 -1.38 2.60
C ASP A 87 -15.10 -1.31 1.97
N VAL A 88 -14.58 -2.45 1.51
CA VAL A 88 -13.28 -2.59 0.84
C VAL A 88 -13.43 -2.45 -0.67
N THR A 89 -14.37 -3.20 -1.26
CA THR A 89 -14.62 -3.23 -2.71
C THR A 89 -15.48 -2.07 -3.20
N GLY A 90 -16.28 -1.47 -2.34
CA GLY A 90 -17.33 -0.52 -2.73
C GLY A 90 -18.71 -1.18 -2.78
N THR A 91 -19.73 -0.33 -2.87
CA THR A 91 -21.14 -0.72 -2.78
C THR A 91 -21.99 0.07 -3.78
N THR A 92 -23.14 -0.50 -4.16
CA THR A 92 -24.13 0.21 -4.97
C THR A 92 -25.09 0.95 -4.05
N ILE A 93 -25.19 2.27 -4.21
CA ILE A 93 -26.12 3.11 -3.47
C ILE A 93 -27.28 3.52 -4.37
N VAL A 94 -28.44 3.74 -3.75
CA VAL A 94 -29.59 4.35 -4.44
C VAL A 94 -29.50 5.86 -4.26
N VAL A 95 -29.46 6.60 -5.37
CA VAL A 95 -29.46 8.05 -5.39
C VAL A 95 -30.80 8.52 -5.96
N GLU A 96 -31.44 9.48 -5.30
CA GLU A 96 -32.63 10.12 -5.84
C GLU A 96 -32.20 11.20 -6.84
N THR A 97 -32.68 11.06 -8.08
CA THR A 97 -32.48 12.03 -9.16
C THR A 97 -33.82 12.66 -9.52
N PRO A 98 -33.85 13.81 -10.21
CA PRO A 98 -35.09 14.40 -10.72
C PRO A 98 -35.89 13.46 -11.65
N GLN A 99 -35.26 12.41 -12.20
CA GLN A 99 -35.88 11.42 -13.07
C GLN A 99 -36.31 10.13 -12.35
N GLY A 100 -36.03 10.00 -11.04
CA GLY A 100 -36.36 8.81 -10.24
C GLY A 100 -35.17 8.26 -9.44
N ARG A 101 -35.27 7.01 -8.98
CA ARG A 101 -34.21 6.32 -8.25
C ARG A 101 -33.18 5.74 -9.23
N ASP A 102 -31.92 6.12 -9.05
CA ASP A 102 -30.77 5.63 -9.81
C ASP A 102 -29.86 4.80 -8.92
N PHE A 103 -29.24 3.74 -9.46
CA PHE A 103 -28.33 2.86 -8.73
C PHE A 103 -26.89 3.19 -9.13
N GLN A 104 -26.15 3.84 -8.23
CA GLN A 104 -24.79 4.30 -8.50
C GLN A 104 -23.76 3.51 -7.71
N PHE A 105 -22.73 3.01 -8.40
CA PHE A 105 -21.63 2.33 -7.76
C PHE A 105 -20.68 3.34 -7.09
N ARG A 106 -20.55 3.22 -5.76
CA ARG A 106 -19.56 3.93 -4.94
C ARG A 106 -18.32 3.06 -4.82
N LYS A 107 -17.26 3.44 -5.53
CA LYS A 107 -15.94 2.80 -5.48
C LYS A 107 -15.40 2.78 -4.05
N GLY A 108 -14.94 1.61 -3.61
CA GLY A 108 -14.24 1.44 -2.34
C GLY A 108 -12.79 1.91 -2.39
N PRO A 109 -12.07 1.85 -1.25
CA PRO A 109 -10.67 2.24 -1.12
C PRO A 109 -9.69 1.42 -1.99
N LEU A 110 -10.10 0.25 -2.49
CA LEU A 110 -9.28 -0.52 -3.45
C LEU A 110 -9.12 0.17 -4.81
N PHE A 111 -9.97 1.13 -5.17
CA PHE A 111 -9.86 1.88 -6.43
C PHE A 111 -8.78 2.99 -6.40
N ALA A 112 -7.70 2.72 -5.68
CA ALA A 112 -6.51 3.53 -5.59
C ALA A 112 -5.34 2.76 -6.24
N GLN A 113 -4.27 3.46 -6.61
CA GLN A 113 -3.07 2.83 -7.20
C GLN A 113 -2.15 2.26 -6.11
N ILE A 114 -2.21 2.84 -4.91
CA ILE A 114 -1.44 2.40 -3.75
C ILE A 114 -2.36 2.34 -2.53
N VAL A 115 -2.48 1.15 -1.96
CA VAL A 115 -3.42 0.86 -0.87
C VAL A 115 -2.65 0.41 0.37
N LEU A 116 -2.85 1.11 1.48
CA LEU A 116 -2.46 0.65 2.81
C LEU A 116 -3.60 -0.17 3.43
N ALA A 117 -3.34 -1.44 3.74
CA ALA A 117 -4.28 -2.32 4.43
C ALA A 117 -3.78 -2.59 5.85
N ASP A 118 -4.17 -1.74 6.79
CA ASP A 118 -3.73 -1.81 8.19
C ASP A 118 -4.42 -2.96 8.93
N GLU A 119 -3.64 -3.76 9.65
CA GLU A 119 -4.09 -4.81 10.56
C GLU A 119 -5.01 -5.86 9.91
N ILE A 120 -4.63 -6.34 8.72
CA ILE A 120 -5.46 -7.27 7.91
C ILE A 120 -5.96 -8.48 8.71
N ASN A 121 -5.21 -8.95 9.71
CA ASN A 121 -5.59 -10.03 10.60
C ASN A 121 -6.75 -9.70 11.55
N ARG A 122 -7.28 -8.48 11.61
CA ARG A 122 -8.41 -8.13 12.50
C ARG A 122 -9.79 -8.28 11.86
N ALA A 123 -9.89 -8.34 10.53
CA ALA A 123 -11.19 -8.57 9.88
C ALA A 123 -11.44 -10.05 9.63
N THR A 124 -12.71 -10.38 9.40
CA THR A 124 -13.12 -11.75 9.07
C THR A 124 -12.45 -12.28 7.80
N PRO A 125 -12.27 -13.61 7.65
CA PRO A 125 -11.70 -14.21 6.44
C PRO A 125 -12.41 -13.80 5.15
N LYS A 126 -13.71 -13.52 5.21
CA LYS A 126 -14.50 -13.07 4.05
C LYS A 126 -14.07 -11.66 3.59
N THR A 127 -13.85 -10.75 4.52
CA THR A 127 -13.37 -9.39 4.23
C THR A 127 -11.93 -9.38 3.74
N GLN A 128 -11.06 -10.21 4.34
CA GLN A 128 -9.69 -10.43 3.85
C GLN A 128 -9.70 -10.94 2.41
N SER A 129 -10.54 -11.94 2.11
CA SER A 129 -10.64 -12.55 0.78
C SER A 129 -11.03 -11.54 -0.29
N ALA A 130 -11.91 -10.59 0.00
CA ALA A 130 -12.32 -9.56 -0.96
C ALA A 130 -11.15 -8.68 -1.44
N MET A 131 -10.21 -8.37 -0.54
CA MET A 131 -8.97 -7.66 -0.91
C MET A 131 -8.00 -8.55 -1.67
N LEU A 132 -7.81 -9.79 -1.19
CA LEU A 132 -6.86 -10.74 -1.77
C LEU A 132 -7.27 -11.18 -3.19
N GLU A 133 -8.57 -11.28 -3.44
CA GLU A 133 -9.14 -11.48 -4.78
C GLU A 133 -8.81 -10.29 -5.69
N ALA A 134 -9.01 -9.05 -5.23
CA ALA A 134 -8.69 -7.86 -6.01
C ALA A 134 -7.18 -7.73 -6.32
N MET A 135 -6.31 -8.16 -5.40
CA MET A 135 -4.86 -8.28 -5.64
C MET A 135 -4.55 -9.23 -6.79
N GLN A 136 -5.19 -10.40 -6.80
CA GLN A 136 -4.94 -11.43 -7.80
C GLN A 136 -5.51 -11.07 -9.17
N GLU A 137 -6.78 -10.64 -9.20
CA GLU A 137 -7.54 -10.38 -10.43
C GLU A 137 -7.31 -8.98 -11.00
N ARG A 138 -6.68 -8.08 -10.23
CA ARG A 138 -6.46 -6.66 -10.58
C ARG A 138 -7.75 -5.97 -11.01
N SER A 139 -8.87 -6.42 -10.47
CA SER A 139 -10.22 -5.95 -10.76
C SER A 139 -11.13 -6.26 -9.57
N VAL A 140 -12.27 -5.59 -9.52
CA VAL A 140 -13.28 -5.78 -8.47
C VAL A 140 -14.62 -6.01 -9.14
N THR A 141 -15.32 -7.09 -8.76
CA THR A 141 -16.66 -7.40 -9.30
C THR A 141 -17.73 -7.12 -8.25
N VAL A 142 -18.67 -6.21 -8.57
CA VAL A 142 -19.80 -5.86 -7.70
C VAL A 142 -21.08 -5.85 -8.52
N GLY A 143 -22.12 -6.52 -8.02
CA GLY A 143 -23.43 -6.54 -8.68
C GLY A 143 -23.41 -7.12 -10.10
N GLY A 144 -22.50 -8.06 -10.38
CA GLY A 144 -22.32 -8.66 -11.71
C GLY A 144 -21.53 -7.80 -12.70
N THR A 145 -21.06 -6.62 -12.31
CA THR A 145 -20.19 -5.76 -13.14
C THR A 145 -18.76 -5.80 -12.62
N THR A 146 -17.81 -6.08 -13.52
CA THR A 146 -16.38 -6.09 -13.21
C THR A 146 -15.74 -4.75 -13.55
N TYR A 147 -15.03 -4.17 -12.58
CA TYR A 147 -14.33 -2.90 -12.72
C TYR A 147 -12.82 -3.14 -12.64
N PRO A 148 -12.04 -2.79 -13.67
CA PRO A 148 -10.58 -2.90 -13.60
C PRO A 148 -10.01 -1.87 -12.60
N LEU A 149 -8.92 -2.24 -11.94
CA LEU A 149 -8.16 -1.34 -11.07
C LEU A 149 -7.14 -0.54 -11.88
N ASP A 150 -6.93 0.72 -11.47
CA ASP A 150 -5.96 1.61 -12.10
C ASP A 150 -4.54 1.05 -11.91
N LYS A 151 -3.67 1.18 -12.93
CA LYS A 151 -2.26 0.76 -12.85
C LYS A 151 -1.36 1.93 -12.46
N PRO A 152 -0.25 1.70 -11.73
CA PRO A 152 0.05 0.47 -10.99
C PRO A 152 -0.97 0.23 -9.87
N PHE A 153 -1.19 -1.03 -9.50
CA PHE A 153 -2.02 -1.40 -8.34
C PHE A 153 -1.15 -2.12 -7.33
N PHE A 154 -0.83 -1.45 -6.22
CA PHE A 154 0.03 -1.93 -5.16
C PHE A 154 -0.72 -1.96 -3.83
N VAL A 155 -0.55 -3.04 -3.07
CA VAL A 155 -1.16 -3.20 -1.75
C VAL A 155 -0.03 -3.49 -0.77
N MET A 156 0.03 -2.66 0.27
CA MET A 156 0.88 -2.89 1.42
C MET A 156 -0.01 -3.25 2.61
N ALA A 157 -0.07 -4.52 2.96
CA ALA A 157 -0.80 -4.99 4.13
C ALA A 157 0.08 -4.95 5.38
N THR A 158 -0.49 -4.71 6.54
CA THR A 158 0.22 -4.80 7.83
C THR A 158 -0.43 -5.82 8.75
N GLN A 159 0.39 -6.50 9.54
CA GLN A 159 -0.08 -7.39 10.61
C GLN A 159 0.74 -7.13 11.87
N ASN A 160 0.04 -7.09 13.01
CA ASN A 160 0.66 -7.04 14.32
C ASN A 160 0.70 -8.46 14.91
N PRO A 161 1.89 -9.07 15.07
CA PRO A 161 2.00 -10.45 15.56
C PRO A 161 1.67 -10.61 17.05
N ILE A 162 1.62 -9.51 17.81
CA ILE A 162 1.43 -9.53 19.27
C ILE A 162 -0.07 -9.61 19.64
N GLU A 163 -0.96 -9.12 18.77
CA GLU A 163 -2.40 -9.14 19.02
C GLU A 163 -3.00 -10.51 18.73
N GLN A 164 -3.29 -11.26 19.79
CA GLN A 164 -3.85 -12.62 19.71
C GLN A 164 -5.37 -12.69 19.93
N GLU A 165 -6.00 -11.61 20.43
CA GLU A 165 -7.43 -11.60 20.73
C GLU A 165 -8.23 -10.99 19.58
N GLY A 166 -9.24 -11.71 19.09
CA GLY A 166 -10.09 -11.22 18.00
C GLY A 166 -9.40 -11.12 16.64
N THR A 167 -8.33 -11.90 16.42
CA THR A 167 -7.61 -11.92 15.14
C THR A 167 -7.83 -13.23 14.36
N TYR A 168 -7.83 -13.10 13.04
CA TYR A 168 -7.93 -14.15 12.04
C TYR A 168 -6.62 -14.16 11.23
N PRO A 169 -5.67 -15.07 11.55
CA PRO A 169 -4.42 -15.14 10.82
C PRO A 169 -4.66 -15.52 9.36
N LEU A 170 -3.81 -15.00 8.48
CA LEU A 170 -3.84 -15.41 7.07
C LEU A 170 -3.34 -16.86 6.96
N PRO A 171 -4.10 -17.77 6.33
CA PRO A 171 -3.58 -19.08 5.95
C PRO A 171 -2.36 -18.96 5.04
N GLU A 172 -1.48 -19.95 5.05
CA GLU A 172 -0.26 -19.98 4.21
C GLU A 172 -0.56 -19.74 2.73
N ALA A 173 -1.63 -20.35 2.21
CA ALA A 173 -2.10 -20.14 0.84
C ALA A 173 -2.53 -18.70 0.52
N GLN A 174 -2.87 -17.88 1.53
CA GLN A 174 -3.15 -16.46 1.37
C GLN A 174 -1.88 -15.61 1.50
N LEU A 175 -0.93 -16.02 2.34
CA LEU A 175 0.38 -15.38 2.45
C LEU A 175 1.17 -15.46 1.14
N ASP A 176 1.04 -16.56 0.41
CA ASP A 176 1.70 -16.77 -0.89
C ASP A 176 1.29 -15.76 -1.98
N ARG A 177 0.18 -15.03 -1.78
CA ARG A 177 -0.25 -13.93 -2.67
C ARG A 177 0.58 -12.66 -2.48
N PHE A 178 1.40 -12.58 -1.43
CA PHE A 178 2.31 -11.46 -1.21
C PHE A 178 3.70 -11.82 -1.75
N PHE A 179 4.27 -10.89 -2.53
CA PHE A 179 5.59 -11.06 -3.10
C PHE A 179 6.68 -11.03 -2.03
N PHE A 180 6.51 -10.19 -1.01
CA PHE A 180 7.36 -10.16 0.16
C PHE A 180 6.56 -10.12 1.45
N LYS A 181 7.04 -10.90 2.43
CA LYS A 181 6.78 -10.69 3.84
C LYS A 181 8.00 -9.97 4.44
N LEU A 182 7.84 -8.69 4.78
CA LEU A 182 8.89 -7.84 5.32
C LEU A 182 8.71 -7.69 6.83
N GLU A 183 9.71 -8.11 7.60
CA GLU A 183 9.71 -7.99 9.06
C GLU A 183 10.30 -6.65 9.49
N VAL A 184 9.48 -5.83 10.14
CA VAL A 184 9.88 -4.51 10.63
C VAL A 184 10.32 -4.62 12.08
N GLY A 185 11.63 -4.61 12.30
CA GLY A 185 12.23 -4.55 13.63
C GLY A 185 12.06 -3.18 14.30
N TYR A 186 12.50 -3.08 15.56
CA TYR A 186 12.50 -1.82 16.29
C TYR A 186 13.49 -0.81 15.72
N SER A 187 13.11 0.47 15.73
CA SER A 187 14.01 1.57 15.37
C SER A 187 15.18 1.66 16.36
N THR A 188 16.37 1.99 15.87
CA THR A 188 17.54 2.13 16.74
C THR A 188 17.42 3.37 17.62
N ARG A 189 18.24 3.49 18.67
CA ARG A 189 18.29 4.72 19.49
C ARG A 189 18.62 5.96 18.66
N ALA A 190 19.46 5.81 17.63
CA ALA A 190 19.80 6.90 16.72
C ALA A 190 18.58 7.30 15.87
N ASP A 191 17.86 6.32 15.32
CA ASP A 191 16.64 6.57 14.54
C ASP A 191 15.57 7.27 15.41
N LEU A 192 15.34 6.79 16.63
CA LEU A 192 14.37 7.38 17.55
C LEU A 192 14.73 8.83 17.91
N ARG A 193 16.02 9.12 18.13
CA ARG A 193 16.49 10.48 18.39
C ARG A 193 16.24 11.39 17.19
N GLU A 194 16.51 10.91 15.99
CA GLU A 194 16.27 11.65 14.76
C GLU A 194 14.77 11.87 14.50
N ILE A 195 13.94 10.86 14.73
CA ILE A 195 12.46 10.97 14.67
C ILE A 195 11.98 12.06 15.64
N LEU A 196 12.48 12.07 16.89
CA LEU A 196 12.14 13.09 17.88
C LEU A 196 12.59 14.48 17.42
N ASN A 197 13.81 14.61 16.90
CA ASN A 197 14.31 15.90 16.40
C ASN A 197 13.43 16.45 15.28
N ARG A 198 13.11 15.65 14.26
CA ARG A 198 12.29 16.10 13.11
C ARG A 198 10.87 16.46 13.51
N THR A 199 10.25 15.65 14.37
CA THR A 199 8.85 15.87 14.80
C THR A 199 8.70 17.04 15.76
N THR A 200 9.67 17.27 16.66
CA THR A 200 9.61 18.38 17.63
C THR A 200 10.09 19.72 17.06
N ALA A 201 11.03 19.71 16.12
CA ALA A 201 11.52 20.94 15.46
C ALA A 201 10.60 21.43 14.32
N GLY A 202 9.55 20.68 13.97
CA GLY A 202 8.66 21.01 12.84
C GLY A 202 9.32 20.88 11.47
N ALA A 203 10.45 20.17 11.38
CA ALA A 203 11.28 20.03 10.18
C ALA A 203 11.08 18.66 9.51
N VAL A 204 9.82 18.25 9.31
CA VAL A 204 9.53 17.08 8.48
C VAL A 204 9.46 17.56 7.04
N ASP A 205 10.50 17.28 6.26
CA ASP A 205 10.48 17.56 4.82
C ASP A 205 9.42 16.68 4.16
N GLU A 206 8.44 17.32 3.53
CA GLU A 206 7.42 16.61 2.77
C GLU A 206 8.04 16.05 1.47
N PRO A 207 7.81 14.75 1.16
CA PRO A 207 8.26 14.15 -0.09
C PRO A 207 7.70 14.92 -1.28
N GLN A 208 8.56 15.24 -2.23
CA GLN A 208 8.17 15.87 -3.49
C GLN A 208 8.04 14.84 -4.60
N LYS A 209 7.37 15.22 -5.69
CA LYS A 209 7.29 14.38 -6.88
C LYS A 209 8.70 14.01 -7.36
N ALA A 210 9.00 12.72 -7.36
CA ALA A 210 10.29 12.18 -7.79
C ALA A 210 10.34 11.91 -9.30
N ILE A 211 9.24 11.39 -9.86
CA ILE A 211 9.11 10.99 -11.26
C ILE A 211 7.70 11.26 -11.79
N ASP A 212 7.55 11.33 -13.10
CA ASP A 212 6.26 11.28 -13.78
C ASP A 212 5.78 9.81 -13.85
N ALA A 213 4.55 9.56 -13.38
CA ALA A 213 3.92 8.23 -13.40
C ALA A 213 3.25 7.91 -14.74
#